data_AF-A0A662TVR4-F1
#
_entry.id   AF-A0A662TVR4-F1
#
_cell.length_a   1.000
_cell.length_b   1.000
_cell.length_c   1.000
_cell.angle_alpha   90.00
_cell.angle_beta   90.00
_cell.angle_gamma   90.00
#
_symmetry.space_group_name_H-M   'P 1'
#
loop_
_entity.id
_entity.type
_entity.pdbx_description
1 polymer ?
#
loop_
_entity_poly.entity_id
_entity_poly.type
_entity_poly.pdbx_seq_one_letter_code
_entity_poly.pdbx_strand_id
1 'polypeptide(L)'
;MRWEDTKASIKDFWSEYRKQKTGMLGLALLIILILTAVFDSKIVPAEVREKWADVTYWENNPKGVPPVWINYLTEKDLTPHQVLRNYSYRETSLGDIKTGDLLFKYDYKYDEPPTDVILELGVRYYNEEKPPTVVVYWVRPDGRELQLLSKRLSGTPLEDRGYIEASERFLLTRDSDVKTQLYSFASEFETPENLARLPPDLVDMTRVMFSKAEPGII
;
A
#
# COMPACT_ATOMS: atom_id res chain seq x y z
N MET A 1 -19.50 7.78 58.20
CA MET A 1 -18.34 8.60 57.79
C MET A 1 -18.80 10.03 57.53
N ARG A 2 -18.13 11.04 58.09
CA ARG A 2 -18.45 12.45 57.78
C ARG A 2 -17.86 12.79 56.41
N TRP A 3 -18.58 13.62 55.66
CA TRP A 3 -18.17 14.10 54.33
C TRP A 3 -16.79 14.81 54.36
N GLU A 4 -16.50 15.51 55.44
CA GLU A 4 -15.22 16.22 55.63
C GLU A 4 -14.02 15.25 55.69
N ASP A 5 -14.17 14.12 56.38
CA ASP A 5 -13.12 13.09 56.49
C ASP A 5 -12.82 12.46 55.11
N THR A 6 -13.86 12.24 54.31
CA THR A 6 -13.70 11.68 52.95
C THR A 6 -12.98 12.65 52.01
N LYS A 7 -13.27 13.96 52.10
CA LYS A 7 -12.62 14.98 51.28
C LYS A 7 -11.15 15.15 51.64
N ALA A 8 -10.81 15.13 52.94
CA ALA A 8 -9.44 15.18 53.40
C ALA A 8 -8.63 13.95 52.92
N SER A 9 -9.21 12.75 53.09
CA SER A 9 -8.56 11.51 52.67
C SER A 9 -8.26 11.44 51.17
N ILE A 10 -9.17 11.91 50.31
CA ILE A 10 -8.94 12.01 48.85
C ILE A 10 -7.81 13.00 48.53
N LYS A 11 -7.74 14.14 49.22
CA LYS A 11 -6.71 15.15 49.02
C LYS A 11 -5.32 14.59 49.38
N ASP A 12 -5.23 13.88 50.50
CA ASP A 12 -3.98 13.28 50.97
C ASP A 12 -3.52 12.17 50.03
N PHE A 13 -4.43 11.32 49.57
CA PHE A 13 -4.14 10.33 48.54
C PHE A 13 -3.56 10.97 47.28
N TRP A 14 -4.19 12.04 46.75
CA TRP A 14 -3.71 12.70 45.53
C TRP A 14 -2.35 13.39 45.74
N SER A 15 -2.10 13.95 46.93
CA SER A 15 -0.78 14.50 47.29
C SER A 15 0.30 13.44 47.16
N GLU A 16 0.07 12.24 47.69
CA GLU A 16 1.08 11.20 47.69
C GLU A 16 1.18 10.49 46.33
N TYR A 17 0.05 10.29 45.66
CA TYR A 17 0.02 9.69 44.33
C TYR A 17 0.81 10.50 43.28
N ARG A 18 0.75 11.84 43.34
CA ARG A 18 1.54 12.72 42.45
C ARG A 18 3.03 12.50 42.53
N LYS A 19 3.55 12.05 43.69
CA LYS A 19 4.98 11.81 43.90
C LYS A 19 5.45 10.56 43.14
N GLN A 20 4.54 9.65 42.80
CA GLN A 20 4.85 8.42 42.07
C GLN A 20 4.84 8.65 40.56
N LYS A 21 6.01 8.92 39.97
CA LYS A 21 6.18 9.22 38.53
C LYS A 21 5.57 8.18 37.60
N THR A 22 5.77 6.88 37.89
CA THR A 22 5.21 5.78 37.09
C THR A 22 3.68 5.73 37.18
N GLY A 23 3.12 6.04 38.35
CA GLY A 23 1.67 6.13 38.55
C GLY A 23 1.08 7.28 37.73
N MET A 24 1.71 8.44 37.75
CA MET A 24 1.30 9.59 36.94
C MET A 24 1.34 9.32 35.43
N LEU A 25 2.36 8.60 34.94
CA LEU A 25 2.39 8.14 33.55
C LEU A 25 1.22 7.20 33.22
N GLY A 26 0.92 6.25 34.09
CA GLY A 26 -0.23 5.36 33.93
C GLY A 26 -1.56 6.11 33.96
N LEU A 27 -1.72 7.10 34.84
CA LEU A 27 -2.90 7.95 34.90
C LEU A 27 -3.05 8.81 33.63
N ALA A 28 -1.95 9.34 33.09
CA ALA A 28 -1.97 10.08 31.84
C ALA A 28 -2.42 9.19 30.67
N LEU A 29 -1.88 7.97 30.57
CA LEU A 29 -2.31 6.99 29.57
C LEU A 29 -3.79 6.63 29.72
N LEU A 30 -4.25 6.41 30.96
CA LEU A 30 -5.66 6.12 31.24
C LEU A 30 -6.56 7.28 30.80
N ILE A 31 -6.19 8.52 31.09
CA ILE A 31 -6.94 9.70 30.64
C ILE A 31 -7.01 9.74 29.11
N ILE A 32 -5.91 9.50 28.41
CA ILE A 32 -5.89 9.43 26.94
C ILE A 32 -6.86 8.35 26.45
N LEU A 33 -6.83 7.14 27.02
CA LEU A 33 -7.74 6.05 26.64
C LEU A 33 -9.21 6.40 26.89
N ILE A 34 -9.53 7.02 28.03
CA ILE A 34 -10.89 7.48 28.33
C ILE A 34 -11.32 8.54 27.32
N LEU A 35 -10.46 9.51 27.00
CA LEU A 35 -10.75 10.54 26.01
C LEU A 35 -11.00 9.91 24.63
N THR A 36 -10.19 8.95 24.20
CA THR A 36 -10.41 8.26 22.92
C THR A 36 -11.74 7.51 22.89
N ALA A 37 -12.15 6.87 24.00
CA ALA A 37 -13.43 6.16 24.07
C ALA A 37 -14.64 7.12 24.06
N VAL A 38 -14.56 8.23 24.82
CA VAL A 38 -15.66 9.22 24.88
C VAL A 38 -15.79 9.99 23.57
N PHE A 39 -14.67 10.31 22.91
CA PHE A 39 -14.63 11.08 21.67
C PHE A 39 -14.55 10.21 20.41
N ASP A 40 -14.78 8.90 20.53
CA ASP A 40 -14.72 7.94 19.41
C ASP A 40 -15.48 8.43 18.18
N SER A 41 -16.76 8.80 18.36
CA SER A 41 -17.61 9.31 17.28
C SER A 41 -17.09 10.55 16.52
N LYS A 42 -16.14 11.30 17.11
CA LYS A 42 -15.51 12.47 16.48
C LYS A 42 -14.15 12.16 15.89
N ILE A 43 -13.45 11.16 16.43
CA ILE A 43 -12.09 10.79 16.04
C ILE A 43 -12.13 9.72 14.94
N VAL A 44 -13.01 8.74 15.07
CA VAL A 44 -13.11 7.58 14.17
C VAL A 44 -14.19 7.85 13.11
N PRO A 45 -13.85 7.78 11.82
CA PRO A 45 -14.83 7.90 10.75
C PRO A 45 -15.93 6.84 10.86
N ALA A 46 -17.17 7.21 10.54
CA ALA A 46 -18.32 6.29 10.62
C ALA A 46 -18.13 5.01 9.80
N GLU A 47 -17.48 5.13 8.64
CA GLU A 47 -17.14 4.01 7.75
C GLU A 47 -16.30 2.93 8.47
N VAL A 48 -15.30 3.34 9.27
CA VAL A 48 -14.45 2.40 10.02
C VAL A 48 -15.28 1.58 11.00
N ARG A 49 -16.27 2.21 11.64
CA ARG A 49 -17.17 1.54 12.60
C ARG A 49 -18.08 0.54 11.90
N GLU A 50 -18.64 0.93 10.75
CA GLU A 50 -19.54 0.07 9.97
C GLU A 50 -18.81 -1.11 9.34
N LYS A 51 -17.55 -0.91 8.94
CA LYS A 51 -16.73 -1.89 8.23
C LYS A 51 -15.75 -2.65 9.12
N TRP A 52 -15.75 -2.44 10.44
CA TRP A 52 -14.76 -3.03 11.35
C TRP A 52 -14.61 -4.56 11.21
N ALA A 53 -15.73 -5.28 11.08
CA ALA A 53 -15.74 -6.75 10.94
C ALA A 53 -15.67 -7.24 9.48
N ASP A 54 -15.67 -6.34 8.50
CA ASP A 54 -15.64 -6.65 7.08
C ASP A 54 -14.20 -6.90 6.62
N VAL A 55 -13.76 -8.15 6.66
CA VAL A 55 -12.38 -8.54 6.31
C VAL A 55 -12.04 -8.15 4.87
N THR A 56 -13.01 -8.26 3.96
CA THR A 56 -12.85 -7.91 2.55
C THR A 56 -12.62 -6.41 2.39
N TYR A 57 -13.34 -5.57 3.14
CA TYR A 57 -13.11 -4.12 3.12
C TYR A 57 -11.67 -3.74 3.49
N TRP A 58 -11.05 -4.46 4.43
CA TRP A 58 -9.68 -4.20 4.88
C TRP A 58 -8.60 -4.99 4.13
N GLU A 59 -8.96 -5.81 3.15
CA GLU A 59 -8.02 -6.74 2.53
C GLU A 59 -6.88 -6.04 1.79
N ASN A 60 -7.17 -4.84 1.29
CA ASN A 60 -6.25 -3.98 0.55
C ASN A 60 -5.44 -3.04 1.44
N ASN A 61 -5.73 -3.01 2.74
CA ASN A 61 -4.87 -2.30 3.67
C ASN A 61 -3.55 -3.06 3.86
N PRO A 62 -2.42 -2.34 3.89
CA PRO A 62 -1.12 -2.98 3.98
C PRO A 62 -0.94 -3.67 5.34
N LYS A 63 -0.85 -4.99 5.33
CA LYS A 63 -0.65 -5.84 6.51
C LYS A 63 0.85 -5.94 6.83
N GLY A 64 1.38 -4.99 7.58
CA GLY A 64 2.77 -5.03 8.06
C GLY A 64 3.67 -3.89 7.58
N VAL A 65 3.09 -2.78 7.10
CA VAL A 65 3.85 -1.54 6.90
C VAL A 65 3.70 -0.64 8.13
N PRO A 66 4.73 0.16 8.46
CA PRO A 66 4.62 1.16 9.52
C PRO A 66 3.49 2.15 9.23
N PRO A 67 2.74 2.59 10.26
CA PRO A 67 1.75 3.63 10.08
C PRO A 67 2.40 4.97 9.73
N VAL A 68 1.68 5.83 9.01
CA VAL A 68 2.20 7.10 8.48
C VAL A 68 2.81 8.04 9.53
N TRP A 69 2.41 7.93 10.80
CA TRP A 69 2.97 8.76 11.87
C TRP A 69 4.41 8.41 12.21
N ILE A 70 4.92 7.26 11.76
CA ILE A 70 6.32 6.90 11.90
C ILE A 70 7.22 7.89 11.15
N ASN A 71 6.76 8.50 10.04
CA ASN A 71 7.52 9.55 9.35
C ASN A 71 7.82 10.77 10.23
N TYR A 72 7.04 11.02 11.29
CA TYR A 72 7.34 12.11 12.24
C TYR A 72 8.47 11.76 13.22
N LEU A 73 8.88 10.50 13.27
CA LEU A 73 9.88 9.95 14.18
C LEU A 73 11.14 9.46 13.44
N THR A 74 11.14 9.49 12.10
CA THR A 74 12.28 9.10 11.27
C THR A 74 12.91 10.31 10.60
N GLU A 75 14.21 10.22 10.33
CA GLU A 75 14.93 11.26 9.58
C GLU A 75 14.62 11.20 8.08
N LYS A 76 14.33 10.01 7.56
CA LYS A 76 13.95 9.77 6.16
C LYS A 76 12.45 9.92 5.95
N ASP A 77 12.05 10.48 4.82
CA ASP A 77 10.65 10.53 4.39
C ASP A 77 10.25 9.22 3.72
N LEU A 78 9.55 8.35 4.45
CA LEU A 78 9.11 7.05 3.94
C LEU A 78 7.85 7.23 3.08
N THR A 79 7.73 6.44 2.01
CA THR A 79 6.52 6.48 1.17
C THR A 79 5.27 6.04 1.97
N PRO A 80 4.26 6.91 2.13
CA PRO A 80 3.00 6.52 2.76
C PRO A 80 2.20 5.60 1.83
N HIS A 81 1.31 4.81 2.41
CA HIS A 81 0.33 4.07 1.60
C HIS A 81 -0.57 5.03 0.82
N GLN A 82 -0.66 4.82 -0.49
CA GLN A 82 -1.47 5.65 -1.39
C GLN A 82 -2.24 4.77 -2.39
N VAL A 83 -3.50 5.10 -2.61
CA VAL A 83 -4.36 4.45 -3.62
C VAL A 83 -4.58 5.42 -4.77
N LEU A 84 -4.11 5.05 -5.96
CA LEU A 84 -4.30 5.83 -7.18
C LEU A 84 -5.57 5.37 -7.89
N ARG A 85 -6.65 6.16 -7.79
CA ARG A 85 -7.93 5.87 -8.48
C ARG A 85 -8.08 6.62 -9.81
N ASN A 86 -7.39 7.74 -9.95
CA ASN A 86 -7.46 8.58 -11.14
C ASN A 86 -6.47 8.10 -12.19
N TYR A 87 -6.96 7.86 -13.40
CA TYR A 87 -6.17 7.50 -14.57
C TYR A 87 -6.65 8.28 -15.79
N SER A 88 -5.77 8.49 -16.76
CA SER A 88 -6.19 8.91 -18.10
C SER A 88 -6.42 7.67 -18.97
N TYR A 89 -7.53 7.68 -19.71
CA TYR A 89 -7.90 6.60 -20.61
C TYR A 89 -7.76 7.02 -22.07
N ARG A 90 -7.20 6.14 -22.89
CA ARG A 90 -7.17 6.29 -24.35
C ARG A 90 -7.56 4.97 -25.00
N GLU A 91 -8.55 4.98 -25.88
CA GLU A 91 -8.89 3.83 -26.70
C GLU A 91 -8.29 4.02 -28.10
N THR A 92 -7.63 2.98 -28.60
CA THR A 92 -7.14 2.90 -29.98
C THR A 92 -7.71 1.65 -30.64
N SER A 93 -8.21 1.78 -31.87
CA SER A 93 -8.68 0.63 -32.66
C SER A 93 -7.72 0.38 -33.82
N LEU A 94 -7.13 -0.81 -33.85
CA LEU A 94 -6.29 -1.32 -34.93
C LEU A 94 -7.04 -2.45 -35.63
N GLY A 95 -7.85 -2.08 -36.63
CA GLY A 95 -8.79 -3.02 -37.26
C GLY A 95 -9.80 -3.54 -36.24
N ASP A 96 -9.90 -4.87 -36.11
CA ASP A 96 -10.78 -5.56 -35.15
C ASP A 96 -10.23 -5.60 -33.72
N ILE A 97 -8.97 -5.18 -33.50
CA ILE A 97 -8.35 -5.16 -32.17
C ILE A 97 -8.60 -3.79 -31.55
N LYS A 98 -9.22 -3.79 -30.37
CA LYS A 98 -9.33 -2.61 -29.52
C LYS A 98 -8.32 -2.68 -28.40
N THR A 99 -7.57 -1.60 -28.22
CA THR A 99 -6.62 -1.43 -27.11
C THR A 99 -7.08 -0.27 -26.26
N GLY A 100 -7.16 -0.48 -24.95
CA GLY A 100 -7.45 0.56 -23.97
C GLY A 100 -6.22 0.82 -23.10
N ASP A 101 -5.64 2.01 -23.21
CA ASP A 101 -4.49 2.44 -22.43
C ASP A 101 -4.98 3.14 -21.15
N LEU A 102 -4.58 2.60 -19.99
CA LEU A 102 -4.83 3.17 -18.68
C LEU A 102 -3.53 3.72 -18.12
N LEU A 103 -3.38 5.05 -18.07
CA LEU A 103 -2.19 5.70 -17.54
C LEU A 103 -2.44 6.27 -16.15
N PHE A 104 -1.76 5.70 -15.17
CA PHE A 104 -1.67 6.21 -13.81
C PHE A 104 -0.42 7.06 -13.67
N LYS A 105 -0.56 8.28 -13.14
CA LYS A 105 0.58 9.15 -12.83
C LYS A 105 0.82 9.15 -11.34
N TYR A 106 2.05 8.85 -10.96
CA TYR A 106 2.49 8.88 -9.57
C TYR A 106 3.69 9.82 -9.43
N ASP A 107 3.49 10.91 -8.69
CA ASP A 107 4.53 11.91 -8.42
C ASP A 107 5.35 11.46 -7.19
N TYR A 108 6.27 10.54 -7.43
CA TYR A 108 7.12 9.96 -6.40
C TYR A 108 8.20 10.97 -5.96
N LYS A 109 8.17 11.34 -4.67
CA LYS A 109 9.03 12.39 -4.09
C LYS A 109 9.63 12.03 -2.72
N TYR A 110 9.62 10.74 -2.40
CA TYR A 110 10.03 10.21 -1.10
C TYR A 110 11.47 9.68 -1.15
N ASP A 111 12.11 9.58 0.01
CA ASP A 111 13.49 9.10 0.12
C ASP A 111 13.57 7.58 -0.10
N GLU A 112 12.55 6.85 0.36
CA GLU A 112 12.47 5.40 0.28
C GLU A 112 11.23 4.97 -0.51
N PRO A 113 11.36 3.99 -1.45
CA PRO A 113 10.27 3.56 -2.30
C PRO A 113 9.14 2.88 -1.49
N PRO A 114 7.93 2.75 -2.05
CA PRO A 114 6.90 1.94 -1.42
C PRO A 114 7.36 0.49 -1.31
N THR A 115 7.00 -0.19 -0.23
CA THR A 115 7.38 -1.59 0.01
C THR A 115 6.70 -2.59 -0.92
N ASP A 116 5.57 -2.22 -1.52
CA ASP A 116 4.83 -3.06 -2.46
C ASP A 116 4.06 -2.17 -3.46
N VAL A 117 3.79 -2.71 -4.64
CA VAL A 117 2.97 -2.10 -5.69
C VAL A 117 1.94 -3.13 -6.13
N ILE A 118 0.67 -2.77 -6.00
CA ILE A 118 -0.46 -3.63 -6.31
C ILE A 118 -1.29 -2.96 -7.39
N LEU A 119 -1.59 -3.70 -8.45
CA LEU A 119 -2.55 -3.29 -9.47
C LEU A 119 -3.81 -4.12 -9.33
N GLU A 120 -4.93 -3.43 -9.11
CA GLU A 120 -6.27 -4.03 -9.12
C GLU A 120 -7.01 -3.60 -10.36
N LEU A 121 -7.52 -4.58 -11.09
CA LEU A 121 -8.17 -4.36 -12.37
C LEU A 121 -9.45 -5.18 -12.47
N GLY A 122 -10.57 -4.49 -12.67
CA GLY A 122 -11.83 -5.10 -13.08
C GLY A 122 -12.11 -4.80 -14.55
N VAL A 123 -12.31 -5.84 -15.35
CA VAL A 123 -12.63 -5.73 -16.78
C VAL A 123 -13.91 -6.50 -17.09
N ARG A 124 -14.77 -5.88 -17.90
CA ARG A 124 -15.90 -6.56 -18.53
C ARG A 124 -15.65 -6.64 -20.01
N TYR A 125 -15.77 -7.84 -20.57
CA TYR A 125 -15.57 -8.07 -22.00
C TYR A 125 -16.64 -9.01 -22.55
N TYR A 126 -16.77 -9.00 -23.86
CA TYR A 126 -17.65 -9.85 -24.64
C TYR A 126 -16.81 -10.95 -25.30
N ASN A 127 -17.37 -12.15 -25.44
CA ASN A 127 -16.76 -13.33 -26.07
C ASN A 127 -15.66 -14.03 -25.23
N GLU A 128 -16.00 -15.22 -24.71
CA GLU A 128 -15.11 -16.09 -23.91
C GLU A 128 -13.94 -16.68 -24.71
N GLU A 129 -14.07 -16.82 -26.03
CA GLU A 129 -13.01 -17.36 -26.88
C GLU A 129 -11.90 -16.33 -27.15
N LYS A 130 -12.21 -15.04 -26.95
CA LYS A 130 -11.31 -13.90 -27.21
C LYS A 130 -11.15 -12.99 -25.99
N PRO A 131 -10.72 -13.51 -24.81
CA PRO A 131 -10.49 -12.68 -23.65
C PRO A 131 -9.36 -11.69 -23.90
N PRO A 132 -9.45 -10.49 -23.31
CA PRO A 132 -8.43 -9.47 -23.43
C PRO A 132 -7.12 -9.89 -22.74
N THR A 133 -6.01 -9.39 -23.25
CA THR A 133 -4.70 -9.49 -22.61
C THR A 133 -4.37 -8.18 -21.93
N VAL A 134 -4.01 -8.25 -20.65
CA VAL A 134 -3.51 -7.11 -19.88
C VAL A 134 -2.01 -7.13 -19.93
N VAL A 135 -1.43 -6.01 -20.37
CA VAL A 135 0.01 -5.78 -20.38
C VAL A 135 0.30 -4.61 -19.47
N VAL A 136 1.20 -4.79 -18.50
CA VAL A 136 1.57 -3.75 -17.55
C VAL A 136 2.93 -3.19 -17.94
N TYR A 137 2.95 -1.91 -18.27
CA TYR A 137 4.17 -1.14 -18.47
C TYR A 137 4.46 -0.27 -17.26
N TRP A 138 5.73 -0.15 -16.91
CA TRP A 138 6.22 0.70 -15.85
C TRP A 138 7.22 1.71 -16.39
N VAL A 139 6.89 2.99 -16.28
CA VAL A 139 7.78 4.08 -16.69
C VAL A 139 8.56 4.55 -15.47
N ARG A 140 9.88 4.37 -15.51
CA ARG A 140 10.80 4.72 -14.43
C ARG A 140 11.08 6.24 -14.38
N PRO A 141 11.64 6.76 -13.28
CA PRO A 141 11.99 8.18 -13.15
C PRO A 141 13.01 8.70 -14.17
N ASP A 142 13.78 7.81 -14.80
CA ASP A 142 14.68 8.13 -15.91
C ASP A 142 14.01 8.10 -17.29
N GLY A 143 12.70 7.87 -17.34
CA GLY A 143 11.89 7.82 -18.56
C GLY A 143 11.95 6.48 -19.31
N ARG A 144 12.68 5.48 -18.80
CA ARG A 144 12.70 4.15 -19.40
C ARG A 144 11.40 3.41 -19.11
N GLU A 145 10.86 2.75 -20.12
CA GLU A 145 9.67 1.92 -20.00
C GLU A 145 10.05 0.44 -19.92
N LEU A 146 9.47 -0.27 -18.95
CA LEU A 146 9.64 -1.70 -18.76
C LEU A 146 8.30 -2.41 -18.87
N GLN A 147 8.21 -3.46 -19.68
CA GLN A 147 7.06 -4.34 -19.66
C GLN A 147 7.23 -5.33 -18.50
N LEU A 148 6.43 -5.18 -17.45
CA LEU A 148 6.54 -6.00 -16.24
C LEU A 148 5.87 -7.36 -16.40
N LEU A 149 4.66 -7.38 -16.96
CA LEU A 149 3.92 -8.62 -17.18
C LEU A 149 2.94 -8.52 -18.34
N SER A 150 2.51 -9.67 -18.83
CA SER A 150 1.46 -9.83 -19.83
C SER A 150 0.60 -11.04 -19.46
N LYS A 151 -0.67 -10.83 -19.10
CA LYS A 151 -1.59 -11.89 -18.68
C LYS A 151 -2.87 -11.84 -19.51
N ARG A 152 -3.24 -12.99 -20.08
CA ARG A 152 -4.56 -13.18 -20.68
C ARG A 152 -5.59 -13.31 -19.56
N LEU A 153 -6.63 -12.49 -19.58
CA LEU A 153 -7.66 -12.54 -18.55
C LEU A 153 -8.50 -13.80 -18.64
N SER A 154 -8.98 -14.24 -17.49
CA SER A 154 -10.03 -15.24 -17.36
C SER A 154 -11.09 -14.67 -16.42
N GLY A 155 -12.36 -14.91 -16.72
CA GLY A 155 -13.47 -14.34 -15.98
C GLY A 155 -14.66 -15.29 -15.90
N THR A 156 -15.70 -14.85 -15.22
CA THR A 156 -16.94 -15.61 -15.07
C THR A 156 -18.04 -14.99 -15.94
N PRO A 157 -18.79 -15.81 -16.72
CA PRO A 157 -19.94 -15.31 -17.47
C PRO A 157 -21.00 -14.72 -16.53
N LEU A 158 -21.52 -13.54 -16.89
CA LEU A 158 -22.64 -12.91 -16.21
C LEU A 158 -23.96 -13.39 -16.85
N GLU A 159 -24.82 -14.02 -16.04
CA GLU A 159 -26.04 -14.71 -16.47
C GLU A 159 -26.97 -13.83 -17.32
N ASP A 160 -27.01 -12.52 -17.07
CA ASP A 160 -28.05 -11.65 -17.63
C ASP A 160 -27.69 -10.90 -18.92
N ARG A 161 -26.41 -10.87 -19.35
CA ARG A 161 -26.01 -9.92 -20.41
C ARG A 161 -24.97 -10.40 -21.44
N GLY A 162 -24.51 -11.65 -21.37
CA GLY A 162 -23.48 -12.17 -22.29
C GLY A 162 -22.11 -11.50 -22.15
N TYR A 163 -21.91 -10.74 -21.06
CA TYR A 163 -20.61 -10.21 -20.65
C TYR A 163 -19.92 -11.20 -19.73
N ILE A 164 -18.60 -11.16 -19.72
CA ILE A 164 -17.75 -11.88 -18.79
C ILE A 164 -17.10 -10.84 -17.89
N GLU A 165 -17.16 -11.07 -16.59
CA GLU A 165 -16.49 -10.23 -15.60
C GLU A 165 -15.21 -10.92 -15.15
N ALA A 166 -14.08 -10.22 -15.34
CA ALA A 166 -12.78 -10.62 -14.83
C ALA A 166 -12.32 -9.57 -13.81
N SER A 167 -11.87 -10.05 -12.66
CA SER A 167 -11.22 -9.23 -11.64
C SER A 167 -9.87 -9.84 -11.34
N GLU A 168 -8.82 -9.05 -11.47
CA GLU A 168 -7.45 -9.48 -11.24
C GLU A 168 -6.75 -8.54 -10.27
N ARG A 169 -5.94 -9.15 -9.41
CA ARG A 169 -5.09 -8.46 -8.45
C ARG A 169 -3.65 -8.88 -8.67
N PHE A 170 -2.86 -7.98 -9.26
CA PHE A 170 -1.46 -8.20 -9.56
C PHE A 170 -0.60 -7.64 -8.42
N LEU A 171 0.10 -8.53 -7.70
CA LEU A 171 1.11 -8.16 -6.71
C LEU A 171 2.45 -7.96 -7.44
N LEU A 172 2.64 -6.81 -8.09
CA LEU A 172 3.72 -6.61 -9.05
C LEU A 172 5.10 -6.92 -8.46
N THR A 173 5.37 -6.49 -7.23
CA THR A 173 6.70 -6.68 -6.61
C THR A 173 6.96 -8.12 -6.14
N ARG A 174 5.90 -8.92 -6.01
CA ARG A 174 5.94 -10.31 -5.52
C ARG A 174 5.80 -11.33 -6.63
N ASP A 175 5.38 -10.90 -7.82
CA ASP A 175 5.24 -11.74 -9.00
C ASP A 175 6.61 -12.21 -9.52
N SER A 176 6.72 -13.50 -9.85
CA SER A 176 7.99 -14.12 -10.26
C SER A 176 8.48 -13.63 -11.62
N ASP A 177 7.56 -13.34 -12.54
CA ASP A 177 7.92 -12.89 -13.89
C ASP A 177 8.40 -11.45 -13.80
N VAL A 178 7.69 -10.61 -13.02
CA VAL A 178 8.09 -9.22 -12.78
C VAL A 178 9.47 -9.15 -12.10
N LYS A 179 9.71 -9.96 -11.06
CA LYS A 179 11.02 -10.07 -10.41
C LYS A 179 12.12 -10.43 -11.41
N THR A 180 11.86 -11.38 -12.29
CA THR A 180 12.81 -11.81 -13.31
C THR A 180 13.13 -10.68 -14.29
N GLN A 181 12.10 -9.97 -14.77
CA GLN A 181 12.27 -8.84 -15.69
C GLN A 181 13.05 -7.70 -15.05
N LEU A 182 12.71 -7.33 -13.81
CA LEU A 182 13.40 -6.28 -13.07
C LEU A 182 14.85 -6.64 -12.75
N TYR A 183 15.11 -7.89 -12.35
CA TYR A 183 16.47 -8.36 -12.10
C TYR A 183 17.31 -8.37 -13.38
N SER A 184 16.76 -8.87 -14.49
CA SER A 184 17.44 -8.86 -15.79
C SER A 184 17.80 -7.44 -16.21
N PHE A 185 16.86 -6.51 -16.06
CA PHE A 185 17.09 -5.10 -16.34
C PHE A 185 18.16 -4.49 -15.43
N ALA A 186 18.04 -4.69 -14.11
CA ALA A 186 18.97 -4.15 -13.13
C ALA A 186 20.40 -4.68 -13.34
N SER A 187 20.53 -5.94 -13.75
CA SER A 187 21.82 -6.57 -14.03
C SER A 187 22.62 -5.90 -15.15
N GLU A 188 21.96 -5.18 -16.07
CA GLU A 188 22.63 -4.41 -17.13
C GLU A 188 23.39 -3.19 -16.59
N PHE A 189 22.99 -2.70 -15.41
CA PHE A 189 23.56 -1.53 -14.75
C PHE A 189 24.30 -1.89 -13.46
N GLU A 190 24.42 -3.17 -13.14
CA GLU A 190 25.05 -3.61 -11.90
C GLU A 190 26.53 -3.93 -12.08
N THR A 191 27.28 -3.82 -10.99
CA THR A 191 28.68 -4.26 -10.96
C THR A 191 28.76 -5.79 -10.92
N PRO A 192 29.76 -6.41 -11.60
CA PRO A 192 29.95 -7.87 -11.54
C PRO A 192 30.13 -8.41 -10.12
N GLU A 193 30.68 -7.58 -9.23
CA GLU A 193 30.93 -7.89 -7.82
C GLU A 193 29.62 -8.01 -7.02
N ASN A 194 28.65 -7.13 -7.26
CA ASN A 194 27.34 -7.17 -6.61
C ASN A 194 26.49 -8.30 -7.18
N LEU A 195 26.51 -8.53 -8.49
CA LEU A 195 25.81 -9.67 -9.12
C LEU A 195 26.26 -11.02 -8.59
N ALA A 196 27.54 -11.16 -8.22
CA ALA A 196 28.06 -12.38 -7.61
C ALA A 196 27.57 -12.61 -6.17
N ARG A 197 27.08 -11.57 -5.49
CA ARG A 197 26.70 -11.60 -4.07
C ARG A 197 25.19 -11.54 -3.83
N LEU A 198 24.43 -10.96 -4.75
CA LEU A 198 23.02 -10.64 -4.57
C LEU A 198 22.15 -11.52 -5.49
N PRO A 199 21.64 -12.67 -5.02
CA PRO A 199 20.63 -13.43 -5.76
C PRO A 199 19.34 -12.61 -5.91
N PRO A 200 18.51 -12.91 -6.93
CA PRO A 200 17.28 -12.16 -7.22
C PRO A 200 16.34 -11.96 -6.03
N ASP A 201 16.26 -12.93 -5.12
CA ASP A 201 15.36 -12.87 -3.96
C ASP A 201 15.79 -11.86 -2.88
N LEU A 202 17.05 -11.42 -2.88
CA LEU A 202 17.58 -10.41 -1.96
C LEU A 202 17.56 -9.01 -2.54
N VAL A 203 17.19 -8.86 -3.81
CA VAL A 203 17.11 -7.57 -4.48
C VAL A 203 15.80 -6.87 -4.13
N ASP A 204 15.89 -5.63 -3.67
CA ASP A 204 14.72 -4.78 -3.51
C ASP A 204 14.22 -4.30 -4.89
N MET A 205 13.24 -5.03 -5.42
CA MET A 205 12.64 -4.75 -6.72
C MET A 205 11.95 -3.39 -6.77
N THR A 206 11.44 -2.89 -5.65
CA THR A 206 10.81 -1.57 -5.62
C THR A 206 11.86 -0.49 -5.85
N ARG A 207 13.04 -0.65 -5.25
CA ARG A 207 14.16 0.26 -5.50
C ARG A 207 14.55 0.32 -6.97
N VAL A 208 14.56 -0.81 -7.69
CA VAL A 208 14.80 -0.84 -9.14
C VAL A 208 13.72 -0.07 -9.92
N MET A 209 12.45 -0.23 -9.53
CA MET A 209 11.29 0.42 -10.17
C MET A 209 11.25 1.94 -9.96
N PHE A 210 11.75 2.42 -8.83
CA PHE A 210 11.65 3.81 -8.38
C PHE A 210 12.98 4.59 -8.41
N SER A 211 14.06 3.99 -8.91
CA SER A 211 15.36 4.64 -9.09
C SER A 211 15.68 4.89 -10.56
N LYS A 212 16.70 5.71 -10.83
CA LYS A 212 17.28 5.88 -12.17
C LYS A 212 18.25 4.73 -12.48
N ALA A 213 18.40 4.39 -13.75
CA ALA A 213 19.42 3.42 -14.19
C ALA A 213 20.82 4.01 -14.05
N GLU A 214 21.53 3.61 -13.00
CA GLU A 214 22.88 4.06 -12.67
C GLU A 214 23.74 2.86 -12.24
N PRO A 215 25.08 2.93 -12.38
CA PRO A 215 25.98 1.87 -11.91
C PRO A 215 25.77 1.56 -10.42
N GLY A 216 25.49 0.30 -10.07
CA GLY A 216 25.20 -0.09 -8.68
C GLY A 216 23.73 0.12 -8.28
N ILE A 217 22.81 -0.21 -9.19
CA ILE A 217 21.37 -0.02 -9.02
C ILE A 217 20.75 -0.98 -7.98
N ILE A 218 21.40 -2.11 -7.72
CA ILE A 218 21.00 -3.17 -6.78
C ILE A 218 21.68 -2.95 -5.42
#